data_AF-A0A453EDX1-F1
#
_entry.id   AF-A0A453EDX1-F1
#
_cell.length_a   1.000
_cell.length_b   1.000
_cell.length_c   1.000
_cell.angle_alpha   90.00
_cell.angle_beta   90.00
_cell.angle_gamma   90.00
#
_symmetry.space_group_name_H-M   'P 1'
#
loop_
_entity.id
_entity.type
_entity.pdbx_description
1 polymer ?
#
loop_
_entity_poly.entity_id
_entity_poly.type
_entity_poly.pdbx_seq_one_letter_code
_entity_poly.pdbx_strand_id
1 'polypeptide(L)'
;QLWVHVMCAWYQPKVSFPVEETMEPAMGILSIPSEYFKKTCIICKQMHGACTQCYKCSTYYHAICASRAGYRMELQYSERNGRKMTKMVSYCAFHSTPDPDNVLIVKTPDGVFSTKFLLQNNEKQSPSRLAKCENHQEVFPAEISDRPAARCLPYEMLKNKKQQGEAVAHRIMGPRHHSQDLIEALNTYMDQKDDRPFATFKERLQYLQVYFLNDCGS
;
A
#
# COMPACT_ATOMS: atom_id res chain seq x y z
N GLN A 1 -3.79 0.87 -17.87
CA GLN A 1 -4.81 0.99 -16.80
C GLN A 1 -4.08 1.13 -15.47
N LEU A 2 -4.44 2.12 -14.66
CA LEU A 2 -3.80 2.41 -13.37
C LEU A 2 -4.70 1.88 -12.24
N TRP A 3 -4.06 1.32 -11.21
CA TRP A 3 -4.72 0.78 -10.01
C TRP A 3 -4.06 1.34 -8.77
N VAL A 4 -4.86 1.56 -7.73
CA VAL A 4 -4.38 2.05 -6.43
C VAL A 4 -5.07 1.27 -5.32
N HIS A 5 -4.38 1.00 -4.22
CA HIS A 5 -5.06 0.48 -3.03
C HIS A 5 -6.02 1.54 -2.49
N VAL A 6 -7.22 1.14 -2.08
CA VAL A 6 -8.19 2.03 -1.42
C VAL A 6 -7.56 2.71 -0.21
N MET A 7 -6.81 1.97 0.61
CA MET A 7 -6.05 2.55 1.72
C MET A 7 -5.02 3.59 1.25
N CYS A 8 -4.27 3.33 0.17
CA CYS A 8 -3.32 4.33 -0.33
C CYS A 8 -4.03 5.61 -0.75
N ALA A 9 -5.16 5.51 -1.45
CA ALA A 9 -5.97 6.64 -1.88
C ALA A 9 -6.49 7.45 -0.67
N TRP A 10 -7.05 6.79 0.33
CA TRP A 10 -7.55 7.43 1.55
C TRP A 10 -6.55 8.32 2.27
N TYR A 11 -5.28 7.95 2.26
CA TYR A 11 -4.22 8.69 2.93
C TYR A 11 -3.55 9.76 2.05
N GLN A 12 -4.10 10.04 0.86
CA GLN A 12 -3.66 11.10 -0.04
C GLN A 12 -4.75 12.19 -0.15
N PRO A 13 -4.50 13.42 0.32
CA PRO A 13 -5.53 14.47 0.41
C PRO A 13 -6.19 14.88 -0.92
N LYS A 14 -5.54 14.58 -2.05
CA LYS A 14 -6.01 14.92 -3.39
C LYS A 14 -6.78 13.79 -4.06
N VAL A 15 -6.84 12.61 -3.43
CA VAL A 15 -7.54 11.45 -3.98
C VAL A 15 -8.91 11.33 -3.34
N SER A 16 -9.93 11.10 -4.16
CA SER A 16 -11.31 10.89 -3.72
C SER A 16 -11.97 9.76 -4.49
N PHE A 17 -13.09 9.30 -3.92
CA PHE A 17 -13.99 8.34 -4.55
C PHE A 17 -15.35 9.03 -4.73
N PRO A 18 -15.92 9.06 -5.94
CA PRO A 18 -17.18 9.75 -6.20
C PRO A 18 -18.38 8.99 -5.63
N VAL A 19 -18.28 7.67 -5.54
CA VAL A 19 -19.30 6.78 -4.96
C VAL A 19 -18.71 6.14 -3.72
N GLU A 20 -19.32 6.39 -2.56
CA GLU A 20 -18.81 5.94 -1.25
C GLU A 20 -18.98 4.42 -1.08
N GLU A 21 -20.05 3.85 -1.61
CA GLU A 21 -20.37 2.42 -1.48
C GLU A 21 -19.39 1.54 -2.26
N THR A 22 -19.10 1.92 -3.51
CA THR A 22 -18.25 1.12 -4.40
C THR A 22 -16.78 1.50 -4.29
N MET A 23 -16.49 2.72 -3.81
CA MET A 23 -15.15 3.30 -3.73
C MET A 23 -14.39 3.19 -5.05
N GLU A 24 -15.09 3.46 -6.15
CA GLU A 24 -14.52 3.44 -7.48
C GLU A 24 -15.24 4.45 -8.40
N PRO A 25 -14.53 5.03 -9.37
CA PRO A 25 -13.08 4.98 -9.54
C PRO A 25 -12.34 5.88 -8.53
N ALA A 26 -11.05 5.63 -8.33
CA ALA A 26 -10.17 6.56 -7.63
C ALA A 26 -9.86 7.76 -8.55
N MET A 27 -10.17 8.98 -8.09
CA MET A 27 -9.92 10.22 -8.82
C MET A 27 -8.82 11.06 -8.15
N GLY A 28 -8.16 11.94 -8.91
CA GLY A 28 -7.20 12.91 -8.34
C GLY A 28 -5.80 12.36 -8.01
N ILE A 29 -5.49 11.14 -8.45
CA ILE A 29 -4.16 10.52 -8.25
C ILE A 29 -3.05 11.34 -8.90
N LEU A 30 -3.29 11.86 -10.11
CA LEU A 30 -2.33 12.70 -10.81
C LEU A 30 -2.17 14.09 -10.16
N SER A 31 -3.07 14.46 -9.26
CA SER A 31 -3.03 15.72 -8.51
C SER A 31 -2.27 15.61 -7.19
N ILE A 32 -1.79 14.42 -6.81
CA ILE A 32 -0.95 14.23 -5.63
C ILE A 32 0.35 15.04 -5.79
N PRO A 33 0.74 15.90 -4.83
CA PRO A 33 1.95 16.71 -4.97
C PRO A 33 3.20 15.84 -5.14
N SER A 34 4.07 16.22 -6.10
CA SER A 34 5.28 15.45 -6.43
C SER A 34 6.22 15.21 -5.24
N GLU A 35 6.18 16.08 -4.23
CA GLU A 35 6.95 15.93 -3.01
C GLU A 35 6.67 14.60 -2.30
N TYR A 36 5.42 14.13 -2.27
CA TYR A 36 5.06 12.87 -1.60
C TYR A 36 5.67 11.63 -2.26
N PHE A 37 5.92 11.68 -3.58
CA PHE A 37 6.60 10.61 -4.32
C PHE A 37 8.13 10.65 -4.17
N LYS A 38 8.67 11.77 -3.71
CA LYS A 38 10.12 11.98 -3.50
C LYS A 38 10.55 11.71 -2.06
N LYS A 39 9.65 11.30 -1.17
CA LYS A 39 10.01 10.94 0.21
C LYS A 39 10.43 9.48 0.30
N THR A 40 11.46 9.22 1.10
CA THR A 40 11.85 7.85 1.46
C THR A 40 10.96 7.35 2.59
N CYS A 41 10.31 6.20 2.39
CA CYS A 41 9.54 5.59 3.46
C CYS A 41 10.47 5.09 4.56
N ILE A 42 10.23 5.55 5.81
CA ILE A 42 11.08 5.14 6.94
C ILE A 42 10.96 3.67 7.32
N ILE A 43 9.94 2.95 6.82
CA ILE A 43 9.70 1.54 7.12
C ILE A 43 10.42 0.66 6.10
N CYS A 44 10.09 0.77 4.81
CA CYS A 44 10.72 -0.06 3.77
C CYS A 44 12.05 0.49 3.22
N LYS A 45 12.43 1.72 3.60
CA LYS A 45 13.66 2.41 3.15
C LYS A 45 13.75 2.65 1.63
N GLN A 46 12.63 2.62 0.93
CA GLN A 46 12.56 2.83 -0.52
C GLN A 46 11.80 4.12 -0.87
N MET A 47 12.10 4.67 -2.06
CA MET A 47 11.41 5.81 -2.67
C MET A 47 10.55 5.33 -3.83
N HIS A 48 9.30 4.91 -3.54
CA HIS A 48 8.39 4.40 -4.57
C HIS A 48 6.93 4.66 -4.18
N GLY A 49 6.12 5.16 -5.11
CA GLY A 49 4.75 5.56 -4.79
C GLY A 49 4.68 6.77 -3.84
N ALA A 50 3.47 7.20 -3.49
CA ALA A 50 3.26 8.35 -2.63
C ALA A 50 3.39 7.93 -1.15
N CYS A 51 4.27 8.61 -0.41
CA CYS A 51 4.27 8.54 1.04
C CYS A 51 3.09 9.29 1.64
N THR A 52 2.80 9.00 2.89
CA THR A 52 1.92 9.75 3.79
C THR A 52 2.77 10.30 4.93
N GLN A 53 2.43 11.48 5.40
CA GLN A 53 3.11 12.14 6.51
C GLN A 53 2.45 11.77 7.84
N CYS A 54 3.24 11.60 8.88
CA CYS A 54 2.75 11.52 10.25
C CYS A 54 1.99 12.78 10.62
N TYR A 55 0.86 12.63 11.33
CA TYR A 55 0.02 13.76 11.71
C TYR A 55 0.70 14.77 12.64
N LYS A 56 1.72 14.34 13.41
CA LYS A 56 2.40 15.19 14.41
C LYS A 56 3.81 15.63 14.01
N CYS A 57 4.39 15.09 12.94
CA CYS A 57 5.77 15.42 12.55
C CYS A 57 6.06 15.18 11.06
N SER A 58 7.27 15.53 10.62
CA SER A 58 7.73 15.35 9.24
C SER A 58 8.30 13.95 8.95
N THR A 59 7.76 12.91 9.59
CA THR A 59 8.09 11.52 9.27
C THR A 59 7.19 11.02 8.14
N TYR A 60 7.77 10.35 7.14
CA TYR A 60 7.06 9.88 5.94
C TYR A 60 7.15 8.36 5.78
N TYR A 61 6.06 7.74 5.36
CA TYR A 61 5.96 6.30 5.09
C TYR A 61 4.80 6.00 4.16
N HIS A 62 4.82 4.87 3.44
CA HIS A 62 3.65 4.45 2.68
C HIS A 62 2.51 4.04 3.62
N ALA A 63 1.26 4.33 3.22
CA ALA A 63 0.07 3.96 3.99
C ALA A 63 0.01 2.47 4.30
N ILE A 64 0.30 1.62 3.29
CA ILE A 64 0.34 0.15 3.46
C ILE A 64 1.51 -0.27 4.37
N CYS A 65 2.67 0.38 4.29
CA CYS A 65 3.80 0.07 5.18
C CYS A 65 3.43 0.38 6.63
N ALA A 66 2.80 1.54 6.89
CA ALA A 66 2.33 1.90 8.21
C ALA A 66 1.28 0.92 8.74
N SER A 67 0.28 0.58 7.93
CA SER A 67 -0.74 -0.41 8.31
C SER A 67 -0.10 -1.76 8.68
N ARG A 68 0.81 -2.29 7.85
CA ARG A 68 1.47 -3.58 8.09
C ARG A 68 2.44 -3.55 9.27
N ALA A 69 3.04 -2.40 9.56
CA ALA A 69 3.92 -2.21 10.72
C ALA A 69 3.13 -1.94 12.01
N GLY A 70 1.80 -1.99 11.98
CA GLY A 70 0.96 -1.76 13.14
C GLY A 70 0.92 -0.30 13.59
N TYR A 71 1.22 0.67 12.72
CA TYR A 71 1.13 2.08 13.08
C TYR A 71 -0.33 2.48 13.33
N ARG A 72 -0.55 3.38 14.30
CA ARG A 72 -1.89 3.87 14.61
C ARG A 72 -2.45 4.67 13.44
N MET A 73 -3.60 4.22 12.95
CA MET A 73 -4.30 4.74 11.78
C MET A 73 -5.73 5.08 12.17
N GLU A 74 -6.19 6.29 11.82
CA GLU A 74 -7.51 6.76 12.21
C GLU A 74 -8.27 7.43 11.06
N LEU A 75 -9.58 7.17 11.03
CA LEU A 75 -10.59 7.90 10.30
C LEU A 75 -11.26 8.87 11.29
N GLN A 76 -11.06 10.17 11.12
CA GLN A 76 -11.64 11.20 11.97
C GLN A 76 -12.79 11.88 11.24
N TYR A 77 -14.00 11.69 11.72
CA TYR A 77 -15.17 12.44 11.30
C TYR A 77 -15.36 13.64 12.23
N SER A 78 -15.59 14.81 11.66
CA SER A 78 -15.97 16.00 12.40
C SER A 78 -16.96 16.85 11.62
N GLU A 79 -17.75 17.64 12.32
CA GLU A 79 -18.68 18.58 11.72
C GLU A 79 -18.24 20.00 12.05
N ARG A 80 -18.02 20.82 11.02
CA ARG A 80 -17.69 22.24 11.19
C ARG A 80 -18.58 23.08 10.27
N ASN A 81 -19.35 23.99 10.85
CA ASN A 81 -20.28 24.87 10.15
C ASN A 81 -21.32 24.10 9.30
N GLY A 82 -21.88 23.01 9.84
CA GLY A 82 -22.83 22.14 9.14
C GLY A 82 -22.22 21.31 8.00
N ARG A 83 -20.90 21.36 7.80
CA ARG A 83 -20.19 20.52 6.84
C ARG A 83 -19.55 19.35 7.56
N LYS A 84 -19.96 18.15 7.16
CA LYS A 84 -19.33 16.88 7.55
C LYS A 84 -17.97 16.79 6.85
N MET A 85 -16.91 16.58 7.61
CA MET A 85 -15.57 16.38 7.08
C MET A 85 -14.98 15.10 7.64
N THR A 86 -14.33 14.37 6.75
CA THR A 86 -13.70 13.10 7.05
C THR A 86 -12.22 13.23 6.75
N LYS A 87 -11.38 12.86 7.72
CA LYS A 87 -9.93 12.99 7.63
C LYS A 87 -9.24 11.70 8.02
N MET A 88 -8.41 11.19 7.12
CA MET A 88 -7.53 10.06 7.39
C MET A 88 -6.22 10.55 8.00
N VAL A 89 -5.86 10.06 9.19
CA VAL A 89 -4.62 10.41 9.88
C VAL A 89 -3.85 9.16 10.31
N SER A 90 -2.53 9.29 10.42
CA SER A 90 -1.66 8.23 10.90
C SER A 90 -0.55 8.80 11.77
N TYR A 91 -0.03 7.97 12.69
CA TYR A 91 1.00 8.35 13.64
C TYR A 91 2.22 7.44 13.50
N CYS A 92 3.42 8.02 13.51
CA CYS A 92 4.66 7.23 13.51
C CYS A 92 4.89 6.60 14.89
N ALA A 93 5.84 5.65 14.95
CA ALA A 93 6.19 4.94 16.18
C ALA A 93 6.61 5.86 17.35
N PHE A 94 7.13 7.06 17.07
CA PHE A 94 7.46 8.05 18.10
C PHE A 94 6.22 8.72 18.71
N HIS A 95 5.13 8.83 17.96
CA HIS A 95 3.92 9.54 18.37
C HIS A 95 2.78 8.61 18.81
N SER A 96 2.89 7.32 18.49
CA SER A 96 2.01 6.26 18.96
C SER A 96 2.74 4.94 18.87
N THR A 97 2.73 4.15 19.95
CA THR A 97 3.28 2.80 19.96
C THR A 97 2.62 1.95 18.88
N PRO A 98 3.40 1.32 17.97
CA PRO A 98 2.85 0.37 17.02
C PRO A 98 2.30 -0.87 17.73
N ASP A 99 1.18 -1.40 17.23
CA ASP A 99 0.55 -2.62 17.71
C ASP A 99 0.21 -3.48 16.48
N PRO A 100 0.70 -4.73 16.39
CA PRO A 100 0.40 -5.61 15.25
C PRO A 100 -1.10 -5.89 15.08
N ASP A 101 -1.89 -5.76 16.16
CA ASP A 101 -3.34 -5.87 16.12
C ASP A 101 -4.03 -4.52 15.88
N ASN A 102 -3.29 -3.44 15.56
CA ASN A 102 -3.90 -2.17 15.20
C ASN A 102 -4.74 -2.32 13.94
N VAL A 103 -5.99 -1.87 14.04
CA VAL A 103 -6.88 -1.70 12.90
C VAL A 103 -7.20 -0.21 12.73
N LEU A 104 -7.98 0.11 11.69
CA LEU A 104 -8.48 1.46 11.50
C LEU A 104 -9.40 1.86 12.67
N ILE A 105 -9.03 2.93 13.36
CA ILE A 105 -9.84 3.53 14.43
C ILE A 105 -10.73 4.60 13.81
N VAL A 106 -12.04 4.50 14.01
CA VAL A 106 -13.00 5.51 13.56
C VAL A 106 -13.38 6.38 14.74
N LYS A 107 -13.14 7.69 14.61
CA LYS A 107 -13.51 8.71 15.59
C LYS A 107 -14.66 9.53 15.03
N THR A 108 -15.78 9.54 15.74
CA THR A 108 -16.97 10.35 15.45
C THR A 108 -17.30 11.21 16.67
N PRO A 109 -18.10 12.28 16.53
CA PRO A 109 -18.66 13.04 17.64
C PRO A 109 -19.37 12.15 18.66
N ASP A 110 -20.01 11.08 18.20
CA ASP A 110 -20.79 10.14 19.02
C ASP A 110 -19.92 9.10 19.73
N GLY A 111 -18.62 9.01 19.39
CA GLY A 111 -17.69 8.10 20.04
C GLY A 111 -16.59 7.54 19.13
N VAL A 112 -15.81 6.62 19.70
CA VAL A 112 -14.68 5.97 19.03
C VAL A 112 -14.96 4.49 18.88
N PHE A 113 -14.88 3.96 17.67
CA PHE A 113 -15.01 2.54 17.38
C PHE A 113 -13.86 2.04 16.50
N SER A 114 -13.67 0.73 16.51
CA SER A 114 -12.57 0.05 15.84
C SER A 114 -13.12 -0.91 14.80
N THR A 115 -12.52 -0.98 13.62
CA THR A 115 -12.97 -1.93 12.59
C THR A 115 -12.72 -3.40 12.92
N LYS A 116 -12.15 -3.73 14.10
CA LYS A 116 -12.02 -5.11 14.61
C LYS A 116 -13.38 -5.82 14.63
N PHE A 117 -14.45 -5.09 14.93
CA PHE A 117 -15.82 -5.63 14.95
C PHE A 117 -16.35 -6.01 13.56
N LEU A 118 -15.88 -5.36 12.48
CA LEU A 118 -16.31 -5.66 11.11
C LEU A 118 -15.65 -6.93 10.54
N LEU A 119 -14.47 -7.31 11.05
CA LEU A 119 -13.76 -8.51 10.60
C LEU A 119 -14.40 -9.83 11.11
N GLN A 120 -15.31 -9.76 12.08
CA GLN A 120 -16.03 -10.94 12.59
C GLN A 120 -17.26 -11.31 11.75
N ASN A 121 -17.81 -10.37 10.96
CA ASN A 121 -18.88 -10.65 10.01
C ASN A 121 -18.29 -10.83 8.61
N ASN A 122 -18.67 -11.92 7.97
CA ASN A 122 -18.04 -12.54 6.80
C ASN A 122 -18.22 -11.78 5.47
N GLU A 123 -17.89 -10.48 5.40
CA GLU A 123 -17.90 -9.70 4.16
C GLU A 123 -16.51 -9.08 3.89
N LYS A 124 -15.82 -9.64 2.90
CA LYS A 124 -14.41 -9.36 2.57
C LYS A 124 -14.25 -8.02 1.83
N GLN A 125 -14.41 -6.89 2.52
CA GLN A 125 -13.87 -5.62 2.03
C GLN A 125 -12.57 -5.32 2.77
N SER A 126 -11.47 -5.94 2.31
CA SER A 126 -10.16 -5.63 2.85
C SER A 126 -9.74 -4.21 2.42
N PRO A 127 -9.16 -3.39 3.32
CA PRO A 127 -8.63 -2.06 2.96
C PRO A 127 -7.52 -2.11 1.90
N SER A 128 -6.97 -3.31 1.66
CA SER A 128 -6.02 -3.65 0.60
C SER A 128 -6.69 -3.88 -0.77
N ARG A 129 -8.01 -3.74 -0.90
CA ARG A 129 -8.70 -3.78 -2.21
C ARG A 129 -8.11 -2.73 -3.16
N LEU A 130 -7.95 -3.12 -4.42
CA LEU A 130 -7.52 -2.23 -5.49
C LEU A 130 -8.74 -1.55 -6.11
N ALA A 131 -8.66 -0.24 -6.33
CA ALA A 131 -9.62 0.55 -7.06
C ALA A 131 -9.03 0.95 -8.43
N LYS A 132 -9.86 0.89 -9.47
CA LYS A 132 -9.51 1.39 -10.81
C LYS A 132 -9.42 2.91 -10.76
N CYS A 133 -8.46 3.48 -11.48
CA CYS A 133 -8.29 4.94 -11.54
C CYS A 133 -8.96 5.51 -12.79
N GLU A 134 -9.64 6.65 -12.68
CA GLU A 134 -10.17 7.40 -13.82
C GLU A 134 -9.78 8.88 -13.73
N ASN A 135 -9.54 9.48 -14.90
CA ASN A 135 -9.17 10.87 -15.06
C ASN A 135 -10.28 11.58 -15.84
N HIS A 136 -10.85 12.66 -15.29
CA HIS A 136 -11.55 13.64 -16.11
C HIS A 136 -10.52 14.62 -16.66
N GLN A 137 -10.08 14.41 -17.90
CA GLN A 137 -9.52 15.49 -18.72
C GLN A 137 -10.71 16.21 -19.35
N GLU A 138 -10.86 17.51 -19.09
CA GLU A 138 -11.66 18.37 -19.95
C GLU A 138 -11.11 18.26 -21.40
N VAL A 139 -11.99 17.91 -22.33
CA VAL A 139 -11.67 17.52 -23.71
C VAL A 139 -11.65 18.74 -24.62
N PHE A 140 -10.62 18.87 -25.47
CA PHE A 140 -10.66 19.52 -26.79
C PHE A 140 -9.64 18.82 -27.75
N PRO A 141 -9.86 18.82 -29.08
CA PRO A 141 -10.10 17.57 -29.81
C PRO A 141 -8.89 16.94 -30.51
N ALA A 142 -8.95 15.59 -30.50
CA ALA A 142 -8.57 14.63 -31.54
C ALA A 142 -7.36 14.92 -32.45
N GLU A 143 -6.30 14.14 -32.24
CA GLU A 143 -5.86 13.20 -33.29
C GLU A 143 -5.69 11.81 -32.69
N ILE A 144 -6.35 10.84 -33.33
CA ILE A 144 -6.37 9.43 -32.96
C ILE A 144 -5.07 8.81 -33.46
N SER A 145 -4.31 8.19 -32.56
CA SER A 145 -3.28 7.20 -32.93
C SER A 145 -3.52 5.95 -32.11
N ASP A 146 -3.81 4.88 -32.83
CA ASP A 146 -4.18 3.57 -32.32
C ASP A 146 -3.04 2.88 -31.55
N ARG A 147 -3.41 2.25 -30.42
CA ARG A 147 -2.81 1.08 -29.75
C ARG A 147 -1.87 1.26 -28.53
N PRO A 148 -1.90 0.28 -27.60
CA PRO A 148 -2.08 0.52 -26.17
C PRO A 148 -0.86 0.18 -25.29
N ALA A 149 -0.92 0.66 -24.04
CA ALA A 149 -0.16 0.24 -22.85
C ALA A 149 1.38 0.34 -22.90
N ALA A 150 1.93 1.00 -21.88
CA ALA A 150 3.35 1.06 -21.53
C ALA A 150 4.26 1.87 -22.48
N ARG A 151 4.29 3.19 -22.30
CA ARG A 151 5.53 3.96 -22.55
C ARG A 151 5.81 4.89 -21.38
N CYS A 152 6.78 4.50 -20.56
CA CYS A 152 7.53 5.42 -19.74
C CYS A 152 8.18 6.45 -20.68
N LEU A 153 7.91 7.74 -20.46
CA LEU A 153 8.70 8.79 -21.11
C LEU A 153 10.16 8.67 -20.62
N PRO A 154 11.17 8.83 -21.47
CA PRO A 154 12.55 8.90 -21.04
C PRO A 154 12.74 10.06 -20.07
N TYR A 155 13.23 9.78 -18.87
CA TYR A 155 13.64 10.81 -17.92
C TYR A 155 15.00 11.37 -18.35
N GLU A 156 15.06 12.65 -18.74
CA GLU A 156 16.33 13.35 -18.93
C GLU A 156 16.96 13.68 -17.57
N MET A 157 18.09 13.02 -17.30
CA MET A 157 18.91 13.25 -16.10
C MET A 157 19.60 14.62 -16.18
N LEU A 158 19.28 15.51 -15.23
CA LEU A 158 20.09 16.70 -14.95
C LEU A 158 21.47 16.28 -14.43
N LYS A 159 22.53 16.66 -15.15
CA LYS A 159 23.93 16.36 -14.84
C LYS A 159 24.39 17.11 -13.59
N ASN A 160 24.22 16.53 -12.40
CA ASN A 160 24.91 16.97 -11.20
C ASN A 160 26.07 16.01 -10.88
N LYS A 161 27.30 16.53 -11.00
CA LYS A 161 28.55 15.85 -10.60
C LYS A 161 28.49 15.48 -9.12
N LYS A 162 28.70 14.20 -8.77
CA LYS A 162 29.37 13.84 -7.51
C LYS A 162 30.00 12.44 -7.52
N GLN A 163 31.33 12.47 -7.31
CA GLN A 163 32.25 11.56 -6.63
C GLN A 163 32.30 10.06 -7.00
N GLN A 164 33.52 9.64 -7.36
CA GLN A 164 33.95 8.27 -7.66
C GLN A 164 33.78 7.37 -6.44
N GLY A 165 32.74 6.54 -6.46
CA GLY A 165 32.73 5.24 -5.80
C GLY A 165 32.73 4.17 -6.88
N GLU A 166 33.54 3.13 -6.72
CA GLU A 166 33.66 2.02 -7.68
C GLU A 166 32.29 1.37 -7.91
N ALA A 167 31.85 1.31 -9.17
CA ALA A 167 30.56 0.75 -9.53
C ALA A 167 30.60 -0.78 -9.43
N VAL A 168 29.84 -1.36 -8.50
CA VAL A 168 29.58 -2.80 -8.48
C VAL A 168 28.69 -3.14 -9.66
N ALA A 169 29.26 -3.78 -10.68
CA ALA A 169 28.52 -4.21 -11.86
C ALA A 169 27.62 -5.41 -11.50
N HIS A 170 26.34 -5.16 -11.22
CA HIS A 170 25.34 -6.22 -11.20
C HIS A 170 25.06 -6.64 -12.65
N ARG A 171 25.48 -7.86 -13.02
CA ARG A 171 25.06 -8.49 -14.28
C ARG A 171 23.54 -8.65 -14.25
N ILE A 172 22.84 -7.88 -15.06
CA ILE A 172 21.41 -8.07 -15.30
C ILE A 172 21.26 -9.43 -15.97
N MET A 173 20.85 -10.44 -15.22
CA MET A 173 20.44 -11.71 -15.81
C MET A 173 19.08 -11.51 -16.46
N GLY A 174 19.00 -11.83 -17.76
CA GLY A 174 17.76 -11.77 -18.52
C GLY A 174 16.71 -12.78 -18.03
N PRO A 175 15.51 -12.76 -18.62
CA PRO A 175 14.45 -13.72 -18.30
C PRO A 175 14.97 -15.15 -18.44
N ARG A 176 14.95 -15.91 -17.34
CA ARG A 176 15.25 -17.34 -17.37
C ARG A 176 13.94 -18.09 -17.58
N HIS A 177 13.89 -18.87 -18.64
CA HIS A 177 12.83 -19.84 -18.83
C HIS A 177 13.08 -21.01 -17.88
N HIS A 178 12.29 -21.09 -16.82
CA HIS A 178 12.22 -22.31 -16.01
C HIS A 178 11.33 -23.31 -16.74
N SER A 179 11.69 -24.60 -16.72
CA SER A 179 10.82 -25.64 -17.27
C SER A 179 9.51 -25.67 -16.48
N GLN A 180 8.44 -26.05 -17.16
CA GLN A 180 7.13 -26.14 -16.52
C GLN A 180 7.16 -27.14 -15.35
N ASP A 181 7.90 -28.24 -15.48
CA ASP A 181 8.13 -29.22 -14.41
C ASP A 181 8.79 -28.61 -13.15
N LEU A 182 9.71 -27.65 -13.32
CA LEU A 182 10.33 -26.95 -12.18
C LEU A 182 9.35 -26.00 -11.48
N ILE A 183 8.45 -25.39 -12.24
CA ILE A 183 7.41 -24.51 -11.68
C ILE A 183 6.34 -25.35 -10.98
N GLU A 184 5.95 -26.48 -11.56
CA GLU A 184 4.99 -27.42 -11.00
C GLU A 184 5.55 -28.10 -9.73
N ALA A 185 6.84 -28.44 -9.69
CA ALA A 185 7.49 -28.96 -8.48
C ALA A 185 7.41 -27.97 -7.30
N LEU A 186 7.59 -26.67 -7.54
CA LEU A 186 7.42 -25.63 -6.51
C LEU A 186 5.98 -25.58 -5.98
N ASN A 187 4.98 -25.87 -6.83
CA ASN A 187 3.59 -25.94 -6.43
C ASN A 187 3.26 -27.23 -5.66
N THR A 188 3.87 -28.37 -6.00
CA THR A 188 3.66 -29.64 -5.25
C THR A 188 4.15 -29.56 -3.80
N TYR A 189 5.17 -28.73 -3.53
CA TYR A 189 5.63 -28.47 -2.16
C TYR A 189 4.62 -27.64 -1.35
N MET A 190 3.81 -26.80 -2.01
CA MET A 190 2.79 -25.97 -1.39
C MET A 190 1.47 -26.73 -1.12
N ASP A 191 1.26 -27.88 -1.75
CA ASP A 191 0.06 -28.73 -1.56
C ASP A 191 0.15 -29.64 -0.33
N GLN A 192 1.29 -29.69 0.36
CA GLN A 192 1.36 -30.17 1.74
C GLN A 192 0.75 -29.12 2.68
N LYS A 193 -0.55 -28.87 2.55
CA LYS A 193 -1.31 -28.16 3.57
C LYS A 193 -1.39 -29.06 4.80
N ASP A 194 -0.55 -28.78 5.79
CA ASP A 194 -0.75 -29.30 7.14
C ASP A 194 -2.05 -28.67 7.67
N ASP A 195 -3.16 -29.42 7.61
CA ASP A 195 -4.51 -29.03 8.06
C ASP A 195 -4.61 -28.91 9.59
N ARG A 196 -3.49 -28.60 10.26
CA ARG A 196 -3.44 -28.42 11.70
C ARG A 196 -4.27 -27.18 12.09
N PRO A 197 -5.29 -27.33 12.94
CA PRO A 197 -6.07 -26.20 13.42
C PRO A 197 -5.22 -25.38 14.40
N PHE A 198 -5.22 -24.06 14.25
CA PHE A 198 -4.56 -23.12 15.16
C PHE A 198 -5.62 -22.27 15.87
N ALA A 199 -5.51 -22.12 17.19
CA ALA A 199 -6.48 -21.34 17.97
C ALA A 199 -6.27 -19.83 17.81
N THR A 200 -5.05 -19.41 17.48
CA THR A 200 -4.71 -17.99 17.26
C THR A 200 -3.74 -17.78 16.10
N PHE A 201 -3.75 -16.58 15.51
CA PHE A 201 -2.81 -16.20 14.46
C PHE A 201 -1.34 -16.23 14.93
N LYS A 202 -1.09 -15.86 16.19
CA LYS A 202 0.25 -15.89 16.81
C LYS A 202 0.82 -17.30 16.83
N GLU A 203 0.00 -18.29 17.17
CA GLU A 203 0.37 -19.70 17.21
C GLU A 203 0.70 -20.24 15.81
N ARG A 204 -0.11 -19.86 14.81
CA ARG A 204 0.17 -20.16 13.40
C ARG A 204 1.47 -19.52 12.90
N LEU A 205 1.73 -18.26 13.29
CA LEU A 205 2.95 -17.54 12.91
C LEU A 205 4.21 -18.19 13.51
N GLN A 206 4.15 -18.59 14.79
CA GLN A 206 5.24 -19.30 15.45
C GLN A 206 5.51 -20.66 14.79
N TYR A 207 4.46 -21.42 14.46
CA TYR A 207 4.59 -22.68 13.74
C TYR A 207 5.28 -22.50 12.38
N LEU A 208 4.86 -21.52 11.58
CA LEU A 208 5.45 -21.25 10.27
C LEU A 208 6.92 -20.81 10.39
N GLN A 209 7.26 -19.99 11.38
CA GLN A 209 8.64 -19.57 11.63
C GLN A 209 9.56 -20.75 11.96
N VAL A 210 9.08 -21.74 12.72
CA VAL A 210 9.83 -22.96 13.03
C VAL A 210 9.94 -23.87 11.80
N TYR A 211 8.87 -24.00 11.02
CA TYR A 211 8.85 -24.83 9.81
C TYR A 211 9.89 -24.36 8.77
N PHE A 212 9.89 -23.05 8.46
CA PHE A 212 10.84 -22.48 7.49
C PHE A 212 12.30 -22.46 7.96
N LEU A 213 12.56 -22.52 9.28
CA LEU A 213 13.93 -22.60 9.81
C LEU A 213 14.51 -24.02 9.72
N ASN A 214 13.67 -25.06 9.75
CA ASN A 214 14.12 -26.45 9.70
C ASN A 214 14.34 -26.97 8.26
N ASP A 215 13.68 -26.40 7.26
CA ASP A 215 13.84 -26.82 5.85
C ASP A 215 15.00 -26.14 5.09
N CYS A 216 15.68 -25.16 5.70
CA CYS A 216 16.84 -24.49 5.07
C CYS A 216 18.18 -25.21 5.36
N GLY A 217 18.11 -26.47 5.85
CA GLY A 217 19.25 -27.24 6.35
C GLY A 217 19.53 -28.57 5.66
N SER A 218 18.99 -28.82 4.45
CA SER A 218 19.29 -30.02 3.65
C SER A 218 19.65 -29.66 2.21
#